data_AF-H2U3Y0-F1
#
_entry.id   AF-H2U3Y0-F1
#
_cell.length_a   1.000
_cell.length_b   1.000
_cell.length_c   1.000
_cell.angle_alpha   90.00
_cell.angle_beta   90.00
_cell.angle_gamma   90.00
#
_symmetry.space_group_name_H-M   'P 1'
#
loop_
_entity.id
_entity.type
_entity.pdbx_description
1 polymer ?
#
loop_
_entity_poly.entity_id
_entity_poly.type
_entity_poly.pdbx_seq_one_letter_code
_entity_poly.pdbx_strand_id
1 'polypeptide(L)'
;MAYPKSHNPFADDDEDEGDFQPRSRGFDEDPDTGLSDAERRQRYFQQEVMRTAQSAVDSSYRSLGLIYESEKIGVETAEELMRQGEALKRTDKMLDNMDQDLKTSQRHITSIKSVWGGLVNYFRTKPETKTPTEQPNTYQGSDALQGAISSSREHEDKYQASHPNLRKLDTGGFGTASKEDGSSGQNGYSQNRHLREAHQTLDKNLDEMCDGLSRLKSLGLGLQSEINNQEDPLDSLLNKVDKMDSKIQNTNQQMKNLK
;
A
#
# COMPACT_ATOMS: atom_id res chain seq x y z
N MET A 1 28.78 -32.61 -11.30
CA MET A 1 27.60 -31.73 -11.15
C MET A 1 27.19 -31.78 -9.69
N ALA A 2 27.34 -30.67 -8.95
CA ALA A 2 27.00 -30.57 -7.54
C ALA A 2 25.69 -29.77 -7.41
N TYR A 3 24.68 -30.36 -6.78
CA TYR A 3 23.45 -29.64 -6.41
C TYR A 3 23.67 -28.94 -5.06
N PRO A 4 23.17 -27.70 -4.87
CA PRO A 4 23.23 -27.06 -3.57
C PRO A 4 22.22 -27.73 -2.63
N LYS A 5 22.67 -28.17 -1.44
CA LYS A 5 21.78 -28.59 -0.35
C LYS A 5 20.96 -27.38 0.09
N SER A 6 19.66 -27.40 -0.14
CA SER A 6 18.72 -26.45 0.46
C SER A 6 18.62 -26.77 1.95
N HIS A 7 19.25 -25.95 2.78
CA HIS A 7 19.14 -26.01 4.23
C HIS A 7 17.77 -25.45 4.63
N ASN A 8 16.96 -26.28 5.30
CA ASN A 8 15.63 -25.92 5.80
C ASN A 8 15.80 -25.21 7.16
N PRO A 9 15.46 -23.92 7.30
CA PRO A 9 15.72 -23.13 8.51
C PRO A 9 14.81 -23.50 9.71
N PHE A 10 14.03 -24.58 9.60
CA PHE A 10 13.13 -25.10 10.63
C PHE A 10 13.42 -26.56 11.02
N ALA A 11 14.43 -27.18 10.43
CA ALA A 11 14.90 -28.49 10.88
C ALA A 11 15.95 -28.24 11.97
N ASP A 12 15.60 -28.50 13.23
CA ASP A 12 16.59 -28.68 14.28
C ASP A 12 17.46 -29.88 13.87
N ASP A 13 18.78 -29.66 13.72
CA ASP A 13 19.77 -30.68 13.37
C ASP A 13 19.88 -31.70 14.51
N ASP A 14 18.97 -32.67 14.55
CA ASP A 14 19.11 -33.91 15.32
C ASP A 14 19.79 -34.97 14.43
N GLU A 15 21.00 -34.70 13.96
CA GLU A 15 21.89 -35.71 13.36
C GLU A 15 23.16 -35.83 14.21
N ASP A 16 23.02 -36.48 15.36
CA ASP A 16 24.15 -37.12 16.04
C ASP A 16 23.77 -38.58 16.35
N GLU A 17 23.51 -39.37 15.30
CA GLU A 17 23.49 -40.83 15.38
C GLU A 17 24.93 -41.37 15.52
N GLY A 18 25.50 -41.13 16.70
CA GLY A 18 26.70 -41.80 17.19
C GLY A 18 26.32 -43.12 17.87
N ASP A 19 26.57 -44.23 17.17
CA ASP A 19 26.72 -45.62 17.63
C ASP A 19 26.75 -45.86 19.16
N PHE A 20 25.62 -46.28 19.76
CA PHE A 20 25.56 -46.72 21.16
C PHE A 20 25.47 -48.26 21.27
N GLN A 21 26.62 -48.90 21.46
CA GLN A 21 26.68 -50.27 22.01
C GLN A 21 26.34 -50.26 23.52
N PRO A 22 25.55 -51.21 24.05
CA PRO A 22 25.23 -51.22 25.47
C PRO A 22 26.37 -51.90 26.24
N ARG A 23 27.26 -51.11 26.85
CA ARG A 23 28.15 -51.62 27.90
C ARG A 23 27.52 -51.41 29.27
N SER A 24 26.96 -52.49 29.79
CA SER A 24 26.60 -52.66 31.20
C SER A 24 27.86 -52.60 32.08
N ARG A 25 27.97 -51.56 32.92
CA ARG A 25 28.60 -51.56 34.26
C ARG A 25 28.80 -50.13 34.77
N GLY A 26 28.30 -49.86 35.97
CA GLY A 26 28.72 -48.69 36.74
C GLY A 26 27.56 -48.05 37.46
N PHE A 27 27.33 -48.47 38.70
CA PHE A 27 26.50 -47.78 39.66
C PHE A 27 27.31 -46.56 40.12
N ASP A 28 27.22 -45.46 39.40
CA ASP A 28 27.72 -44.15 39.83
C ASP A 28 26.51 -43.24 40.01
N GLU A 29 26.08 -43.16 41.28
CA GLU A 29 25.13 -42.16 41.77
C GLU A 29 25.74 -40.77 41.55
N ASP A 30 25.35 -40.10 40.48
CA ASP A 30 25.70 -38.70 40.23
C ASP A 30 24.88 -37.81 41.20
N PRO A 31 25.50 -37.00 42.09
CA PRO A 31 24.81 -36.33 43.18
C PRO A 31 24.31 -34.95 42.77
N ASP A 32 23.75 -34.78 41.56
CA ASP A 32 23.14 -33.53 41.16
C ASP A 32 22.07 -33.70 40.08
N THR A 33 20.85 -34.08 40.50
CA THR A 33 19.58 -33.47 40.07
C THR A 33 18.40 -34.32 40.58
N GLY A 34 17.91 -33.99 41.77
CA GLY A 34 16.74 -34.63 42.40
C GLY A 34 15.40 -34.32 41.73
N LEU A 35 15.34 -34.31 40.39
CA LEU A 35 14.11 -34.15 39.61
C LEU A 35 13.79 -35.48 38.95
N SER A 36 12.59 -35.99 39.20
CA SER A 36 12.06 -37.17 38.51
C SER A 36 11.92 -36.91 37.00
N ASP A 37 11.95 -37.97 36.19
CA ASP A 37 11.76 -37.86 34.73
C ASP A 37 10.45 -37.15 34.35
N ALA A 38 9.40 -37.31 35.17
CA ALA A 38 8.13 -36.61 35.01
C ALA A 38 8.27 -35.08 35.20
N GLU A 39 9.06 -34.63 36.18
CA GLU A 39 9.31 -33.21 36.44
C GLU A 39 10.20 -32.58 35.35
N ARG A 40 11.18 -33.32 34.82
CA ARG A 40 11.99 -32.86 33.67
C ARG A 40 11.12 -32.63 32.45
N ARG A 41 10.25 -33.60 32.14
CA ARG A 41 9.32 -33.52 31.02
C ARG A 41 8.33 -32.36 31.18
N GLN A 42 7.83 -32.13 32.39
CA GLN A 42 6.95 -30.99 32.69
C GLN A 42 7.64 -29.64 32.49
N ARG A 43 8.90 -29.49 32.92
CA ARG A 43 9.68 -28.25 32.72
C ARG A 43 9.96 -27.99 31.25
N TYR A 44 10.34 -29.03 30.50
CA TYR A 44 10.54 -28.92 29.05
C TYR A 44 9.27 -28.44 28.35
N PHE A 45 8.11 -29.05 28.64
CA PHE A 45 6.84 -28.61 28.07
C PHE A 45 6.48 -27.19 28.46
N GLN A 46 6.70 -26.78 29.72
CA GLN A 46 6.45 -25.41 30.15
C GLN A 46 7.34 -24.41 29.39
N GLN A 47 8.62 -24.73 29.18
CA GLN A 47 9.55 -23.90 28.42
C GLN A 47 9.13 -23.80 26.95
N GLU A 48 8.73 -24.90 26.33
CA GLU A 48 8.33 -24.92 24.92
C GLU A 48 7.03 -24.13 24.68
N VAL A 49 6.05 -24.25 25.59
CA VAL A 49 4.82 -23.44 25.54
C VAL A 49 5.15 -21.95 25.68
N MET A 50 6.06 -21.58 26.59
CA MET A 50 6.50 -20.20 26.77
C MET A 50 7.22 -19.66 25.53
N ARG A 51 8.13 -20.46 24.94
CA ARG A 51 8.85 -20.11 23.71
C ARG A 51 7.89 -19.89 22.54
N THR A 52 6.91 -20.78 22.40
CA THR A 52 5.91 -20.71 21.34
C THR A 52 5.02 -19.47 21.50
N ALA A 53 4.55 -19.20 22.71
CA ALA A 53 3.74 -18.01 23.00
C ALA A 53 4.52 -16.71 22.72
N GLN A 54 5.78 -16.62 23.15
CA GLN A 54 6.63 -15.47 22.86
C GLN A 54 6.87 -15.31 21.35
N SER A 55 7.16 -16.41 20.66
CA SER A 55 7.39 -16.40 19.20
C SER A 55 6.15 -15.92 18.44
N ALA A 56 4.95 -16.31 18.90
CA ALA A 56 3.68 -15.84 18.33
C ALA A 56 3.48 -14.33 18.53
N VAL A 57 3.76 -13.82 19.74
CA VAL A 57 3.71 -12.38 20.04
C VAL A 57 4.70 -11.61 19.17
N ASP A 58 5.96 -12.05 19.08
CA ASP A 58 6.98 -11.40 18.25
C ASP A 58 6.59 -11.41 16.77
N SER A 59 5.98 -12.50 16.30
CA SER A 59 5.45 -12.58 14.94
C SER A 59 4.32 -11.59 14.70
N SER A 60 3.41 -11.44 15.65
CA SER A 60 2.30 -10.49 15.54
C SER A 60 2.79 -9.04 15.45
N TYR A 61 3.84 -8.66 16.20
CA TYR A 61 4.45 -7.34 16.07
C TYR A 61 5.08 -7.10 14.69
N ARG A 62 5.76 -8.11 14.12
CA ARG A 62 6.31 -8.01 12.76
C ARG A 62 5.20 -7.84 11.72
N SER A 63 4.14 -8.65 11.81
CA SER A 63 2.98 -8.55 10.92
C SER A 63 2.30 -7.18 11.01
N LEU A 64 2.16 -6.64 12.21
CA LEU A 64 1.59 -5.32 12.41
C LEU A 64 2.45 -4.22 11.77
N GLY A 65 3.77 -4.28 11.92
CA GLY A 65 4.69 -3.38 11.24
C GLY A 65 4.55 -3.42 9.71
N LEU A 66 4.43 -4.63 9.14
CA LEU A 66 4.21 -4.81 7.70
C LEU A 66 2.87 -4.23 7.22
N ILE A 67 1.81 -4.34 8.03
CA ILE A 67 0.50 -3.76 7.72
C ILE A 67 0.60 -2.24 7.65
N TYR A 68 1.23 -1.61 8.65
CA TYR A 68 1.41 -0.16 8.66
C TYR A 68 2.31 0.33 7.51
N GLU A 69 3.34 -0.42 7.16
CA GLU A 69 4.19 -0.11 6.01
C GLU A 69 3.40 -0.21 4.69
N SER A 70 2.64 -1.29 4.52
CA SER A 70 1.77 -1.48 3.36
C SER A 70 0.73 -0.37 3.24
N GLU A 71 0.22 0.10 4.38
CA GLU A 71 -0.76 1.16 4.48
C GLU A 71 -0.17 2.49 4.00
N LYS A 72 1.03 2.85 4.47
CA LYS A 72 1.77 4.02 4.01
C LYS A 72 2.04 3.99 2.51
N ILE A 73 2.53 2.86 1.99
CA ILE A 73 2.77 2.69 0.54
C ILE A 73 1.46 2.83 -0.23
N GLY A 74 0.36 2.28 0.30
CA GLY A 74 -0.97 2.41 -0.30
C GLY A 74 -1.46 3.85 -0.37
N VAL A 75 -1.23 4.66 0.68
CA VAL A 75 -1.54 6.10 0.69
C VAL A 75 -0.70 6.87 -0.33
N GLU A 76 0.62 6.64 -0.36
CA GLU A 76 1.50 7.28 -1.35
C GLU A 76 1.09 6.93 -2.78
N THR A 77 0.72 5.66 -3.03
CA THR A 77 0.20 5.21 -4.31
C THR A 77 -1.11 5.90 -4.67
N ALA A 78 -2.01 6.07 -3.70
CA ALA A 78 -3.27 6.76 -3.89
C ALA A 78 -3.09 8.23 -4.27
N GLU A 79 -2.16 8.92 -3.61
CA GLU A 79 -1.81 10.31 -3.94
C GLU A 79 -1.24 10.43 -5.35
N GLU A 80 -0.41 9.48 -5.77
CA GLU A 80 0.16 9.45 -7.12
C GLU A 80 -0.93 9.20 -8.18
N LEU A 81 -1.88 8.29 -7.94
CA LEU A 81 -3.03 8.12 -8.83
C LEU A 81 -3.86 9.40 -8.98
N MET A 82 -4.08 10.14 -7.89
CA MET A 82 -4.77 11.43 -7.96
C MET A 82 -3.99 12.44 -8.83
N ARG A 83 -2.66 12.50 -8.70
CA ARG A 83 -1.81 13.35 -9.55
C ARG A 83 -1.87 12.94 -11.02
N GLN A 84 -1.91 11.64 -11.32
CA GLN A 84 -2.07 11.13 -12.69
C GLN A 84 -3.43 11.50 -13.27
N GLY A 85 -4.51 11.39 -12.48
CA GLY A 85 -5.84 11.85 -12.87
C GLY A 85 -5.88 13.34 -13.23
N GLU A 86 -5.19 14.19 -12.46
CA GLU A 86 -5.02 15.62 -12.79
C GLU A 86 -4.30 15.84 -14.12
N ALA A 87 -3.23 15.08 -14.37
CA ALA A 87 -2.45 15.17 -15.60
C ALA A 87 -3.28 14.75 -16.82
N LEU A 88 -4.06 13.67 -16.71
CA LEU A 88 -4.99 13.23 -17.76
C LEU A 88 -6.01 14.32 -18.09
N LYS A 89 -6.66 14.90 -17.07
CA LYS A 89 -7.65 15.97 -17.24
C LYS A 89 -7.05 17.23 -17.86
N ARG A 90 -5.84 17.61 -17.46
CA ARG A 90 -5.12 18.75 -18.05
C ARG A 90 -4.81 18.49 -19.52
N THR A 91 -4.36 17.29 -19.85
CA THR A 91 -4.03 16.89 -21.22
C THR A 91 -5.28 16.90 -22.08
N ASP A 92 -6.41 16.39 -21.59
CA ASP A 92 -7.69 16.40 -22.30
C ASP A 92 -8.13 17.83 -22.67
N LYS A 93 -8.07 18.76 -21.71
CA LYS A 93 -8.36 20.19 -21.94
C LYS A 93 -7.40 20.80 -22.98
N MET A 94 -6.13 20.41 -22.96
CA MET A 94 -5.14 20.89 -23.92
C MET A 94 -5.43 20.40 -25.34
N LEU A 95 -5.85 19.13 -25.50
CA LEU A 95 -6.28 18.58 -26.79
C LEU A 95 -7.52 19.29 -27.33
N ASP A 96 -8.50 19.60 -26.48
CA ASP A 96 -9.70 20.33 -26.88
C ASP A 96 -9.37 21.75 -27.37
N ASN A 97 -8.46 22.44 -26.69
CA ASN A 97 -7.97 23.76 -27.12
C ASN A 97 -7.24 23.65 -28.46
N MET A 98 -6.35 22.67 -28.63
CA MET A 98 -5.65 22.45 -29.90
C MET A 98 -6.61 22.13 -31.05
N ASP A 99 -7.67 21.37 -30.81
CA ASP A 99 -8.71 21.12 -31.82
C ASP A 99 -9.41 22.41 -32.26
N GLN A 100 -9.72 23.29 -31.31
CA GLN A 100 -10.30 24.60 -31.59
C GLN A 100 -9.32 25.51 -32.37
N ASP A 101 -8.05 25.50 -32.00
CA ASP A 101 -6.99 26.27 -32.65
C ASP A 101 -6.75 25.79 -34.09
N LEU A 102 -6.75 24.47 -34.32
CA LEU A 102 -6.64 23.89 -35.66
C LEU A 102 -7.85 24.22 -36.52
N LYS A 103 -9.08 24.19 -35.96
CA LYS A 103 -10.28 24.63 -36.69
C LYS A 103 -10.18 26.09 -37.12
N THR A 104 -9.66 26.96 -36.26
CA THR A 104 -9.46 28.38 -36.57
C THR A 104 -8.37 28.56 -37.62
N SER A 105 -7.25 27.84 -37.48
CA SER A 105 -6.16 27.81 -38.44
C SER A 105 -6.62 27.35 -39.82
N GLN A 106 -7.47 26.33 -39.88
CA GLN A 106 -8.06 25.83 -41.12
C GLN A 106 -8.91 26.89 -41.83
N ARG A 107 -9.72 27.67 -41.07
CA ARG A 107 -10.47 28.80 -41.65
C ARG A 107 -9.54 29.86 -42.22
N HIS A 108 -8.45 30.18 -41.51
CA HIS A 108 -7.46 31.13 -41.99
C HIS A 108 -6.77 30.63 -43.28
N ILE A 109 -6.35 29.38 -43.33
CA ILE A 109 -5.78 28.75 -44.54
C ILE A 109 -6.75 28.83 -45.72
N THR A 110 -8.04 28.50 -45.52
CA THR A 110 -9.05 28.62 -46.58
C THR A 110 -9.27 30.07 -47.02
N SER A 111 -9.19 31.04 -46.10
CA SER A 111 -9.27 32.47 -46.43
C SER A 111 -8.05 32.96 -47.24
N ILE A 112 -6.85 32.45 -46.94
CA ILE A 112 -5.61 32.76 -47.69
C ILE A 112 -5.66 32.16 -49.10
N LYS A 113 -6.28 30.98 -49.30
CA LYS A 113 -6.55 30.48 -50.67
C LYS A 113 -7.53 31.37 -51.44
N SER A 114 -8.43 32.07 -50.73
CA SER A 114 -9.55 32.82 -51.34
C SER A 114 -9.24 34.28 -51.67
N VAL A 115 -8.03 34.80 -51.36
CA VAL A 115 -7.63 36.18 -51.74
C VAL A 115 -7.35 36.36 -53.23
N TRP A 116 -7.40 35.30 -54.04
CA TRP A 116 -7.44 35.43 -55.51
C TRP A 116 -8.86 35.70 -56.07
N GLY A 117 -9.88 35.91 -55.22
CA GLY A 117 -11.27 36.03 -55.71
C GLY A 117 -12.34 36.73 -54.84
N GLY A 118 -12.06 37.75 -54.00
CA GLY A 118 -13.19 38.39 -53.31
C GLY A 118 -12.95 39.63 -52.44
N LEU A 119 -13.10 40.81 -53.03
CA LEU A 119 -13.39 42.09 -52.35
C LEU A 119 -14.78 42.16 -51.67
N VAL A 120 -15.50 41.03 -51.50
CA VAL A 120 -16.96 41.04 -51.20
C VAL A 120 -17.31 40.59 -49.77
N ASN A 121 -16.35 40.12 -48.96
CA ASN A 121 -16.68 39.55 -47.64
C ASN A 121 -16.61 40.56 -46.47
N TYR A 122 -16.50 41.86 -46.74
CA TYR A 122 -16.46 42.92 -45.70
C TYR A 122 -17.81 43.12 -44.95
N PHE A 123 -18.85 42.36 -45.32
CA PHE A 123 -20.22 42.51 -44.81
C PHE A 123 -20.70 41.44 -43.83
N ARG A 124 -19.85 40.48 -43.39
CA ARG A 124 -20.27 39.49 -42.40
C ARG A 124 -19.66 39.77 -41.02
N THR A 125 -20.54 40.31 -40.18
CA THR A 125 -20.42 40.61 -38.75
C THR A 125 -19.72 39.50 -37.97
N LYS A 126 -18.75 39.88 -37.13
CA LYS A 126 -17.97 39.01 -36.25
C LYS A 126 -18.89 38.37 -35.18
N PRO A 127 -18.89 37.04 -34.97
CA PRO A 127 -19.47 36.48 -33.74
C PRO A 127 -18.47 36.65 -32.59
N GLU A 128 -19.01 37.00 -31.43
CA GLU A 128 -18.26 37.33 -30.22
C GLU A 128 -17.46 36.15 -29.67
N THR A 129 -16.23 36.47 -29.26
CA THR A 129 -15.28 35.58 -28.60
C THR A 129 -15.78 35.30 -27.18
N LYS A 130 -16.32 34.10 -26.94
CA LYS A 130 -16.59 33.62 -25.58
C LYS A 130 -15.26 33.28 -24.90
N THR A 131 -14.89 34.05 -23.90
CA THR A 131 -13.82 33.74 -22.94
C THR A 131 -14.17 32.48 -22.14
N PRO A 132 -13.29 31.46 -22.07
CA PRO A 132 -13.50 30.34 -21.16
C PRO A 132 -13.26 30.78 -19.71
N THR A 133 -14.33 30.73 -18.92
CA THR A 133 -14.27 30.82 -17.45
C THR A 133 -13.41 29.67 -16.92
N GLU A 134 -12.24 30.02 -16.40
CA GLU A 134 -11.30 29.11 -15.77
C GLU A 134 -11.76 28.85 -14.33
N GLN A 135 -12.48 27.75 -14.10
CA GLN A 135 -12.60 27.20 -12.76
C GLN A 135 -11.40 26.27 -12.51
N PRO A 136 -10.67 26.44 -11.39
CA PRO A 136 -9.67 25.46 -10.97
C PRO A 136 -10.44 24.27 -10.39
N ASN A 137 -10.95 23.39 -11.27
CA ASN A 137 -11.45 22.10 -10.83
C ASN A 137 -10.24 21.20 -10.53
N THR A 138 -9.65 21.38 -9.34
CA THR A 138 -8.76 20.40 -8.72
C THR A 138 -9.42 19.04 -8.85
N TYR A 139 -8.70 18.07 -9.36
CA TYR A 139 -9.23 16.73 -9.52
C TYR A 139 -9.52 16.17 -8.13
N GLN A 140 -10.78 15.89 -7.86
CA GLN A 140 -11.15 15.09 -6.69
C GLN A 140 -11.09 13.64 -7.17
N GLY A 141 -10.14 12.88 -6.62
CA GLY A 141 -10.15 11.42 -6.76
C GLY A 141 -11.47 10.86 -6.21
N SER A 142 -11.76 9.59 -6.47
CA SER A 142 -13.00 8.97 -6.01
C SER A 142 -13.23 9.19 -4.50
N ASP A 143 -14.47 9.51 -4.10
CA ASP A 143 -14.82 9.73 -2.68
C ASP A 143 -14.40 8.54 -1.79
N ALA A 144 -14.45 7.33 -2.35
CA ALA A 144 -13.99 6.10 -1.71
C ALA A 144 -12.48 6.12 -1.44
N LEU A 145 -11.66 6.55 -2.41
CA LEU A 145 -10.22 6.69 -2.24
C LEU A 145 -9.87 7.77 -1.22
N GLN A 146 -10.55 8.92 -1.29
CA GLN A 146 -10.28 10.03 -0.37
C GLN A 146 -10.65 9.67 1.09
N GLY A 147 -11.76 8.96 1.29
CA GLY A 147 -12.14 8.40 2.59
C GLY A 147 -11.11 7.39 3.11
N ALA A 148 -10.64 6.48 2.25
CA ALA A 148 -9.63 5.49 2.60
C ALA A 148 -8.29 6.13 3.00
N ILE A 149 -7.79 7.10 2.23
CA ILE A 149 -6.57 7.85 2.57
C ILE A 149 -6.72 8.55 3.92
N SER A 150 -7.87 9.20 4.16
CA SER A 150 -8.11 9.94 5.40
C SER A 150 -8.12 9.03 6.62
N SER A 151 -8.83 7.90 6.53
CA SER A 151 -8.85 6.87 7.59
C SER A 151 -7.47 6.26 7.85
N SER A 152 -6.64 6.23 6.82
CA SER A 152 -5.32 5.62 6.88
C SER A 152 -4.27 6.54 7.52
N ARG A 153 -4.31 7.83 7.17
CA ARG A 153 -3.44 8.85 7.77
C ARG A 153 -3.62 9.02 9.27
N GLU A 154 -4.81 8.77 9.80
CA GLU A 154 -5.06 8.79 11.25
C GLU A 154 -4.16 7.80 12.02
N HIS A 155 -3.69 6.75 11.36
CA HIS A 155 -2.84 5.72 11.96
C HIS A 155 -1.36 5.82 11.59
N GLU A 156 -0.93 6.89 10.92
CA GLU A 156 0.47 7.10 10.53
C GLU A 156 1.42 7.22 11.75
N ASP A 157 0.92 7.68 12.89
CA ASP A 157 1.69 7.73 14.13
C ASP A 157 2.04 6.32 14.64
N LYS A 158 1.16 5.33 14.42
CA LYS A 158 1.43 3.92 14.77
C LYS A 158 2.50 3.32 13.86
N TYR A 159 2.51 3.70 12.58
CA TYR A 159 3.60 3.36 11.66
C TYR A 159 4.95 3.86 12.20
N GLN A 160 5.04 5.15 12.57
CA GLN A 160 6.27 5.74 13.12
C GLN A 160 6.73 5.03 14.40
N ALA A 161 5.80 4.64 15.28
CA ALA A 161 6.12 3.91 16.51
C ALA A 161 6.62 2.47 16.25
N SER A 162 6.12 1.82 15.21
CA SER A 162 6.46 0.44 14.86
C SER A 162 7.76 0.28 14.06
N HIS A 163 8.16 1.31 13.31
CA HIS A 163 9.28 1.19 12.38
C HIS A 163 10.64 1.39 13.11
N PRO A 164 11.61 0.46 12.98
CA PRO A 164 12.84 0.47 13.77
C PRO A 164 13.68 1.75 13.59
N ASN A 165 13.60 2.39 12.42
CA ASN A 165 14.32 3.63 12.10
C ASN A 165 13.55 4.93 12.42
N LEU A 166 12.24 4.85 12.68
CA LEU A 166 11.39 6.03 12.95
C LEU A 166 10.88 6.05 14.39
N ARG A 167 11.11 4.97 15.14
CA ARG A 167 10.81 4.87 16.56
C ARG A 167 11.51 6.02 17.28
N LYS A 168 10.74 7.05 17.65
CA LYS A 168 11.17 8.00 18.68
C LYS A 168 11.49 7.16 19.91
N LEU A 169 12.74 7.17 20.31
CA LEU A 169 13.20 6.58 21.57
C LEU A 169 12.60 7.40 22.71
N ASP A 170 11.32 7.21 22.99
CA ASP A 170 10.79 7.52 24.31
C ASP A 170 11.06 6.31 25.19
N THR A 171 12.23 6.33 25.83
CA THR A 171 12.67 5.35 26.83
C THR A 171 12.05 5.62 28.20
N GLY A 172 11.00 6.44 28.29
CA GLY A 172 10.30 6.76 29.55
C GLY A 172 9.38 5.67 30.11
N GLY A 173 9.24 4.50 29.47
CA GLY A 173 8.16 3.54 29.77
C GLY A 173 8.56 2.12 30.15
N PHE A 174 9.86 1.79 30.30
CA PHE A 174 10.27 0.49 30.83
C PHE A 174 10.11 0.49 32.36
N GLY A 175 8.89 0.27 32.83
CA GLY A 175 8.63 0.14 34.27
C GLY A 175 7.34 0.80 34.73
N THR A 176 6.20 0.27 34.32
CA THR A 176 4.97 0.43 35.10
C THR A 176 4.28 -0.92 35.15
N ALA A 177 4.74 -1.73 36.10
CA ALA A 177 3.97 -2.84 36.62
C ALA A 177 2.72 -2.24 37.29
N SER A 178 1.63 -2.12 36.54
CA SER A 178 0.33 -1.81 37.11
C SER A 178 -0.11 -2.99 37.97
N LYS A 179 -0.18 -2.70 39.26
CA LYS A 179 -0.70 -3.55 40.31
C LYS A 179 -2.24 -3.56 40.24
N GLU A 180 -2.78 -4.77 40.13
CA GLU A 180 -4.02 -5.32 40.72
C GLU A 180 -5.37 -4.60 40.48
N ASP A 181 -6.31 -5.32 39.85
CA ASP A 181 -7.62 -5.56 40.45
C ASP A 181 -8.12 -6.96 40.08
N GLY A 182 -8.64 -7.67 41.09
CA GLY A 182 -9.08 -9.06 40.99
C GLY A 182 -10.54 -9.14 40.62
N SER A 183 -10.84 -9.80 39.51
CA SER A 183 -12.18 -10.39 39.32
C SER A 183 -12.08 -11.78 38.68
N SER A 184 -12.86 -12.66 39.28
CA SER A 184 -12.94 -14.08 39.09
C SER A 184 -13.43 -14.47 37.69
N GLY A 185 -12.77 -15.50 37.14
CA GLY A 185 -13.36 -16.60 36.38
C GLY A 185 -14.25 -16.26 35.19
N GLN A 186 -13.69 -16.40 33.99
CA GLN A 186 -14.20 -17.24 32.89
C GLN A 186 -13.63 -16.72 31.57
N ASN A 187 -12.36 -17.02 31.28
CA ASN A 187 -11.81 -16.90 29.94
C ASN A 187 -10.69 -17.94 29.82
N GLY A 188 -10.59 -18.63 28.68
CA GLY A 188 -9.71 -19.78 28.44
C GLY A 188 -8.20 -19.50 28.46
N TYR A 189 -7.75 -18.50 29.21
CA TYR A 189 -6.34 -18.14 29.37
C TYR A 189 -5.63 -19.03 30.40
N SER A 190 -4.34 -19.29 30.14
CA SER A 190 -3.46 -20.08 31.01
C SER A 190 -3.37 -19.50 32.43
N GLN A 191 -3.30 -20.38 33.45
CA GLN A 191 -3.02 -19.99 34.84
C GLN A 191 -1.64 -19.35 35.02
N ASN A 192 -0.70 -19.59 34.10
CA ASN A 192 0.62 -18.95 34.16
C ASN A 192 0.50 -17.49 33.75
N ARG A 193 0.87 -16.58 34.66
CA ARG A 193 0.81 -15.12 34.46
C ARG A 193 1.46 -14.67 33.14
N HIS A 194 2.66 -15.15 32.84
CA HIS A 194 3.38 -14.81 31.62
C HIS A 194 2.68 -15.29 30.35
N LEU A 195 2.12 -16.51 30.36
CA LEU A 195 1.36 -17.02 29.23
C LEU A 195 0.07 -16.22 29.03
N ARG A 196 -0.60 -15.85 30.12
CA ARG A 196 -1.78 -14.97 30.05
C ARG A 196 -1.43 -13.59 29.48
N GLU A 197 -0.34 -12.98 29.90
CA GLU A 197 0.15 -11.70 29.36
C GLU A 197 0.49 -11.82 27.86
N ALA A 198 1.16 -12.90 27.46
CA ALA A 198 1.47 -13.18 26.06
C ALA A 198 0.20 -13.35 25.21
N HIS A 199 -0.77 -14.15 25.68
CA HIS A 199 -2.05 -14.33 24.99
C HIS A 199 -2.85 -13.03 24.88
N GLN A 200 -2.94 -12.24 25.96
CA GLN A 200 -3.63 -10.95 25.93
C GLN A 200 -2.97 -9.96 24.97
N THR A 201 -1.64 -9.98 24.88
CA THR A 201 -0.90 -9.15 23.94
C THR A 201 -1.13 -9.61 22.50
N LEU A 202 -1.09 -10.93 22.28
CA LEU A 202 -1.37 -11.52 20.98
C LEU A 202 -2.78 -11.17 20.50
N ASP A 203 -3.81 -11.31 21.34
CA ASP A 203 -5.20 -10.98 21.00
C ASP A 203 -5.33 -9.50 20.60
N LYS A 204 -4.75 -8.58 21.38
CA LYS A 204 -4.74 -7.15 21.04
C LYS A 204 -4.05 -6.87 19.71
N ASN A 205 -2.93 -7.54 19.44
CA ASN A 205 -2.22 -7.39 18.18
C ASN A 205 -3.05 -7.95 17.02
N LEU A 206 -3.76 -9.07 17.21
CA LEU A 206 -4.64 -9.65 16.21
C LEU A 206 -5.85 -8.75 15.91
N ASP A 207 -6.43 -8.12 16.91
CA ASP A 207 -7.51 -7.13 16.72
C ASP A 207 -7.01 -5.94 15.90
N GLU A 208 -5.86 -5.36 16.26
CA GLU A 208 -5.26 -4.26 15.50
C GLU A 208 -4.87 -4.69 14.07
N MET A 209 -4.41 -5.93 13.89
CA MET A 209 -4.16 -6.48 12.55
C MET A 209 -5.47 -6.60 11.75
N CYS A 210 -6.59 -7.02 12.36
CA CYS A 210 -7.89 -7.07 11.69
C CYS A 210 -8.35 -5.68 11.22
N ASP A 211 -8.17 -4.67 12.08
CA ASP A 211 -8.50 -3.28 11.74
C ASP A 211 -7.58 -2.76 10.62
N GLY A 212 -6.28 -3.00 10.72
CA GLY A 212 -5.32 -2.60 9.70
C GLY A 212 -5.54 -3.28 8.35
N LEU A 213 -5.88 -4.57 8.32
CA LEU A 213 -6.26 -5.27 7.10
C LEU A 213 -7.56 -4.71 6.52
N SER A 214 -8.51 -4.30 7.35
CA SER A 214 -9.75 -3.65 6.91
C SER A 214 -9.46 -2.30 6.25
N ARG A 215 -8.53 -1.50 6.80
CA ARG A 215 -8.07 -0.26 6.18
C ARG A 215 -7.33 -0.50 4.86
N LEU A 216 -6.42 -1.47 4.81
CA LEU A 216 -5.75 -1.89 3.58
C LEU A 216 -6.73 -2.33 2.51
N LYS A 217 -7.78 -3.06 2.87
CA LYS A 217 -8.87 -3.43 1.95
C LYS A 217 -9.59 -2.20 1.43
N SER A 218 -9.94 -1.25 2.29
CA SER A 218 -10.58 0.01 1.89
C SER A 218 -9.70 0.82 0.94
N LEU A 219 -8.39 0.91 1.21
CA LEU A 219 -7.42 1.51 0.29
C LEU A 219 -7.40 0.77 -1.04
N GLY A 220 -7.28 -0.56 -1.05
CA GLY A 220 -7.28 -1.36 -2.27
C GLY A 220 -8.54 -1.17 -3.13
N LEU A 221 -9.72 -1.12 -2.50
CA LEU A 221 -10.97 -0.84 -3.20
C LEU A 221 -11.05 0.60 -3.73
N GLY A 222 -10.56 1.57 -2.95
CA GLY A 222 -10.46 2.97 -3.40
C GLY A 222 -9.52 3.12 -4.59
N LEU A 223 -8.35 2.49 -4.55
CA LEU A 223 -7.37 2.47 -5.64
C LEU A 223 -7.97 1.84 -6.89
N GLN A 224 -8.69 0.71 -6.75
CA GLN A 224 -9.38 0.08 -7.86
C GLN A 224 -10.45 1.00 -8.49
N SER A 225 -11.26 1.66 -7.65
CA SER A 225 -12.26 2.61 -8.14
C SER A 225 -11.61 3.77 -8.89
N GLU A 226 -10.48 4.26 -8.40
CA GLU A 226 -9.73 5.35 -9.03
C GLU A 226 -9.16 4.93 -10.40
N ILE A 227 -8.57 3.73 -10.49
CA ILE A 227 -8.08 3.18 -11.76
C ILE A 227 -9.22 3.06 -12.78
N ASN A 228 -10.36 2.47 -12.37
CA ASN A 228 -11.51 2.31 -13.26
C ASN A 228 -12.05 3.67 -13.73
N ASN A 229 -12.07 4.68 -12.85
CA ASN A 229 -12.50 6.03 -13.23
C ASN A 229 -11.55 6.71 -14.23
N GLN A 230 -10.27 6.32 -14.25
CA GLN A 230 -9.28 6.85 -15.19
C GLN A 230 -9.24 6.11 -16.54
N GLU A 231 -9.87 4.94 -16.66
CA GLU A 231 -9.90 4.13 -17.89
C GLU A 231 -10.63 4.85 -19.04
N ASP A 232 -11.86 5.33 -18.79
CA ASP A 232 -12.68 6.01 -19.82
C ASP A 232 -12.04 7.31 -20.35
N PRO A 233 -11.51 8.23 -19.49
CA PRO A 233 -10.79 9.40 -19.98
C PRO A 233 -9.54 9.07 -20.78
N LEU A 234 -8.82 8.00 -20.43
CA LEU A 234 -7.60 7.60 -21.11
C LEU A 234 -7.88 7.14 -22.54
N ASP A 235 -8.90 6.30 -22.74
CA ASP A 235 -9.33 5.87 -24.08
C ASP A 235 -9.84 7.04 -24.93
N SER A 236 -10.61 7.95 -24.32
CA SER A 236 -11.05 9.18 -24.97
C SER A 236 -9.85 10.06 -25.39
N LEU A 237 -8.87 10.21 -24.49
CA LEU A 237 -7.65 10.98 -24.73
C LEU A 237 -6.85 10.42 -25.91
N LEU A 238 -6.63 9.10 -25.94
CA LEU A 238 -5.94 8.43 -27.05
C LEU A 238 -6.63 8.71 -28.39
N ASN A 239 -7.96 8.53 -28.43
CA ASN A 239 -8.75 8.82 -29.62
C ASN A 239 -8.67 10.32 -30.04
N LYS A 240 -8.63 11.24 -29.09
CA LYS A 240 -8.46 12.67 -29.36
C LYS A 240 -7.06 12.98 -29.89
N VAL A 241 -6.01 12.37 -29.33
CA VAL A 241 -4.62 12.52 -29.78
C VAL A 241 -4.49 12.08 -31.24
N ASP A 242 -4.99 10.90 -31.61
CA ASP A 242 -4.89 10.38 -32.98
C ASP A 242 -5.61 11.29 -34.00
N LYS A 243 -6.80 11.76 -33.63
CA LYS A 243 -7.55 12.72 -34.47
C LYS A 243 -6.81 14.04 -34.60
N MET A 244 -6.21 14.52 -33.52
CA MET A 244 -5.46 15.77 -33.51
C MET A 244 -4.19 15.65 -34.36
N ASP A 245 -3.42 14.57 -34.24
CA ASP A 245 -2.23 14.33 -35.06
C ASP A 245 -2.59 14.32 -36.55
N SER A 246 -3.64 13.60 -36.93
CA SER A 246 -4.16 13.58 -38.29
C SER A 246 -4.53 14.99 -38.79
N LYS A 247 -5.16 15.83 -37.95
CA LYS A 247 -5.49 17.22 -38.31
C LYS A 247 -4.26 18.10 -38.45
N ILE A 248 -3.26 17.95 -37.57
CA ILE A 248 -2.00 18.70 -37.63
C ILE A 248 -1.26 18.36 -38.92
N GLN A 249 -1.13 17.07 -39.26
CA GLN A 249 -0.49 16.62 -40.50
C GLN A 249 -1.17 17.20 -41.75
N ASN A 250 -2.50 17.12 -41.81
CA ASN A 250 -3.28 17.71 -42.91
C ASN A 250 -3.11 19.22 -43.02
N THR A 251 -3.18 19.94 -41.89
CA THR A 251 -3.00 21.40 -41.84
C THR A 251 -1.58 21.79 -42.30
N ASN A 252 -0.56 21.05 -41.86
CA ASN A 252 0.83 21.24 -42.28
C ASN A 252 1.02 21.00 -43.79
N GLN A 253 0.40 19.97 -44.36
CA GLN A 253 0.46 19.72 -45.80
C GLN A 253 -0.21 20.85 -46.60
N GLN A 254 -1.36 21.34 -46.14
CA GLN A 254 -2.03 22.48 -46.78
C GLN A 254 -1.18 23.75 -46.71
N MET A 255 -0.53 24.04 -45.58
CA MET A 255 0.38 25.18 -45.46
C MET A 255 1.59 25.07 -46.38
N LYS A 256 2.17 23.88 -46.56
CA LYS A 256 3.27 23.67 -47.52
C LYS A 256 2.83 23.98 -48.96
N ASN A 257 1.59 23.64 -49.31
CA ASN A 257 1.02 23.90 -50.65
C ASN A 257 0.56 25.36 -50.86
N LEU A 258 0.65 26.22 -49.84
CA LEU A 258 0.37 27.66 -49.93
C LEU A 258 1.62 28.51 -50.19
N LYS A 259 2.81 27.93 -50.04
CA LYS A 259 4.09 28.53 -50.44
C LYS A 259 4.35 28.25 -51.91
#